data_AF-A0A1A8XC43-F1
#
_entry.id   AF-A0A1A8XC43-F1
#
_cell.length_a   1.000
_cell.length_b   1.000
_cell.length_c   1.000
_cell.angle_alpha   90.00
_cell.angle_beta   90.00
_cell.angle_gamma   90.00
#
_symmetry.space_group_name_H-M   'P 1'
#
loop_
_entity.id
_entity.type
_entity.pdbx_description
1 polymer ?
#
loop_
_entity_poly.entity_id
_entity_poly.type
_entity_poly.pdbx_seq_one_letter_code
_entity_poly.pdbx_strand_id
1 'polypeptide(L)'
;MGREDDNFGVFENGVDHLEDEEEGEEDEDGDEDEDGDEVDVVEGENYYSSVGSFHVYEEEFSALNDDGSDTQKYKELCKSFSDVFFSSNYPTDRCYMIAKYLYHIKLKTDQNHDDRCKCLNYLLHTNENFNTLPSYKVSQLLRSYNKLSSKFKICDNIIEHIKSEDILEKIEKLYTLHKSLGKLEKSIDENDGDIYSNAEEFANKYENCNHYCKDSNSNDYCEEIEKIKLYCYHHTNSKNCAEIAKLLKYQHDLKRSVKIIVPCILILGTPIFLYILHKFTSFGSWFNTFLIKNKIIQHNINEETTDQFFEYTHETEGRDRKYRLHHIGYHRT
;
A
#
# COMPACT_ATOMS: atom_id res chain seq x y z
N MET A 1 -4.77 -6.82 36.38
CA MET A 1 -4.88 -5.38 36.08
C MET A 1 -6.36 -5.06 36.15
N GLY A 2 -6.78 -4.26 37.14
CA GLY A 2 -8.20 -4.03 37.42
C GLY A 2 -8.87 -3.32 36.24
N ARG A 3 -10.08 -3.76 35.88
CA ARG A 3 -10.99 -2.94 35.07
C ARG A 3 -11.30 -1.72 35.94
N GLU A 4 -10.84 -0.55 35.54
CA GLU A 4 -11.51 0.68 35.97
C GLU A 4 -12.97 0.52 35.55
N ASP A 5 -13.89 0.67 36.49
CA ASP A 5 -15.29 0.83 36.16
C ASP A 5 -15.38 2.15 35.40
N ASP A 6 -15.31 2.08 34.06
CA ASP A 6 -15.44 3.22 33.15
C ASP A 6 -16.87 3.77 33.26
N ASN A 7 -17.14 4.50 34.34
CA ASN A 7 -18.33 5.33 34.46
C ASN A 7 -18.08 6.62 33.70
N PHE A 8 -18.70 6.77 32.54
CA PHE A 8 -18.59 7.96 31.69
C PHE A 8 -19.36 9.17 32.23
N GLY A 9 -20.15 8.98 33.30
CA GLY A 9 -21.04 10.00 33.83
C GLY A 9 -22.24 10.26 32.91
N VAL A 10 -22.99 11.32 33.25
CA VAL A 10 -24.13 11.81 32.47
C VAL A 10 -23.93 13.30 32.15
N PHE A 11 -24.76 13.82 31.26
CA PHE A 11 -24.89 15.25 31.01
C PHE A 11 -25.97 15.84 31.91
N GLU A 12 -25.74 17.04 32.43
CA GLU A 12 -26.64 17.73 33.36
C GLU A 12 -27.10 19.09 32.81
N ASN A 13 -28.41 19.31 32.78
CA ASN A 13 -29.00 20.58 32.35
C ASN A 13 -28.51 21.75 33.23
N GLY A 14 -28.06 22.83 32.59
CA GLY A 14 -27.54 24.02 33.27
C GLY A 14 -26.10 23.91 33.76
N VAL A 15 -25.48 22.73 33.61
CA VAL A 15 -24.04 22.52 33.80
C VAL A 15 -23.40 22.34 32.44
N ASP A 16 -23.84 21.32 31.70
CA ASP A 16 -23.41 21.07 30.33
C ASP A 16 -24.27 21.92 29.38
N HIS A 17 -23.62 22.84 28.66
CA HIS A 17 -24.25 23.68 27.65
C HIS A 17 -23.32 23.84 26.44
N LEU A 18 -23.92 24.17 25.30
CA LEU A 18 -23.16 24.62 24.14
C LEU A 18 -22.93 26.13 24.33
N GLU A 19 -21.69 26.56 24.24
CA GLU A 19 -21.36 27.99 24.15
C GLU A 19 -21.91 28.53 22.82
N ASP A 20 -22.44 29.74 22.85
CA ASP A 20 -22.96 30.41 21.65
C ASP A 20 -21.81 30.68 20.66
N GLU A 21 -22.10 30.72 19.36
CA GLU A 21 -21.14 31.19 18.36
C GLU A 21 -20.95 32.69 18.60
N GLU A 22 -19.81 33.13 19.15
CA GLU A 22 -19.38 34.51 18.90
C GLU A 22 -19.20 34.62 17.38
N GLU A 23 -20.14 35.30 16.72
CA GLU A 23 -19.94 35.77 15.35
C GLU A 23 -18.70 36.65 15.42
N GLY A 24 -17.56 36.14 14.97
CA GLY A 24 -16.34 36.92 14.88
C GLY A 24 -16.67 38.15 14.05
N GLU A 25 -16.57 39.32 14.66
CA GLU A 25 -16.58 40.57 13.93
C GLU A 25 -15.44 40.46 12.90
N GLU A 26 -15.74 40.73 11.64
CA GLU A 26 -14.71 40.98 10.65
C GLU A 26 -13.94 42.20 11.17
N ASP A 27 -12.74 41.97 11.72
CA ASP A 27 -11.81 43.02 12.14
C ASP A 27 -11.42 43.84 10.90
N GLU A 28 -12.24 44.82 10.54
CA GLU A 28 -11.81 45.95 9.72
C GLU A 28 -10.90 46.83 10.58
N ASP A 29 -9.70 47.07 10.05
CA ASP A 29 -8.71 48.08 10.42
C ASP A 29 -7.78 47.78 11.62
N GLY A 30 -6.61 47.22 11.30
CA GLY A 30 -5.42 47.22 12.15
C GLY A 30 -4.19 47.67 11.36
N ASP A 31 -3.66 48.84 11.71
CA ASP A 31 -2.47 49.48 11.15
C ASP A 31 -1.22 48.57 11.15
N GLU A 32 -0.34 48.83 10.16
CA GLU A 32 0.99 48.26 9.97
C GLU A 32 1.84 48.27 11.26
N ASP A 33 2.34 47.11 11.69
CA ASP A 33 3.61 47.00 12.40
C ASP A 33 4.27 45.63 12.15
N GLU A 34 5.56 45.69 11.83
CA GLU A 34 6.43 44.60 11.38
C GLU A 34 6.75 43.53 12.44
N ASP A 35 7.15 42.35 11.95
CA ASP A 35 7.84 41.23 12.61
C ASP A 35 7.01 40.15 13.33
N GLY A 36 6.55 39.19 12.53
CA GLY A 36 6.24 37.83 12.94
C GLY A 36 5.71 37.01 11.78
N ASP A 37 6.49 36.07 11.23
CA ASP A 37 5.99 35.03 10.31
C ASP A 37 5.04 34.10 11.09
N GLU A 38 3.81 34.55 11.34
CA GLU A 38 2.72 33.68 11.77
C GLU A 38 2.12 33.09 10.49
N VAL A 39 2.54 31.86 10.17
CA VAL A 39 1.92 31.09 9.10
C VAL A 39 0.48 30.84 9.54
N ASP A 40 -0.49 31.49 8.90
CA ASP A 40 -1.91 31.15 9.02
C ASP A 40 -2.09 29.67 8.68
N VAL A 41 -2.11 28.81 9.70
CA VAL A 41 -2.46 27.40 9.54
C VAL A 41 -3.96 27.37 9.30
N VAL A 42 -4.36 27.19 8.05
CA VAL A 42 -5.78 27.10 7.72
C VAL A 42 -6.37 25.86 8.42
N GLU A 43 -7.31 26.08 9.34
CA GLU A 43 -7.96 25.03 10.14
C GLU A 43 -8.44 23.88 9.24
N GLY A 44 -7.89 22.68 9.45
CA GLY A 44 -8.31 21.45 8.76
C GLY A 44 -7.37 20.95 7.65
N GLU A 45 -6.33 21.68 7.23
CA GLU A 45 -5.32 21.14 6.31
C GLU A 45 -4.55 19.95 6.90
N ASN A 46 -4.43 19.91 8.24
CA ASN A 46 -3.83 18.80 8.97
C ASN A 46 -4.56 17.44 8.78
N TYR A 47 -5.73 17.41 8.15
CA TYR A 47 -6.43 16.17 7.80
C TYR A 47 -5.78 15.44 6.64
N TYR A 48 -5.22 16.16 5.66
CA TYR A 48 -4.84 15.60 4.36
C TYR A 48 -3.90 14.39 4.51
N SER A 49 -2.87 14.50 5.35
CA SER A 49 -1.91 13.43 5.63
C SER A 49 -2.51 12.17 6.27
N SER A 50 -3.66 12.27 6.92
CA SER A 50 -4.35 11.15 7.55
C SER A 50 -5.38 10.49 6.61
N VAL A 51 -5.88 11.19 5.59
CA VAL A 51 -7.02 10.73 4.75
C VAL A 51 -6.76 9.38 4.09
N GLY A 52 -5.52 9.11 3.70
CA GLY A 52 -5.15 7.82 3.09
C GLY A 52 -5.50 6.60 3.96
N SER A 53 -5.58 6.77 5.27
CA SER A 53 -5.91 5.71 6.24
C SER A 53 -7.40 5.65 6.62
N PHE A 54 -8.23 6.63 6.22
CA PHE A 54 -9.62 6.73 6.67
C PHE A 54 -10.47 5.52 6.29
N HIS A 55 -10.23 4.91 5.13
CA HIS A 55 -10.95 3.71 4.71
C HIS A 55 -10.81 2.56 5.73
N VAL A 56 -9.62 2.38 6.32
CA VAL A 56 -9.38 1.36 7.36
C VAL A 56 -10.20 1.66 8.61
N TYR A 57 -10.21 2.92 9.04
CA TYR A 57 -10.88 3.35 10.26
C TYR A 57 -12.41 3.43 10.11
N GLU A 58 -12.91 3.71 8.91
CA GLU A 58 -14.33 3.60 8.57
C GLU A 58 -14.81 2.15 8.60
N GLU A 59 -14.00 1.21 8.12
CA GLU A 59 -14.28 -0.23 8.25
C GLU A 59 -14.28 -0.66 9.73
N GLU A 60 -13.32 -0.20 10.53
CA GLU A 60 -13.31 -0.42 11.99
C GLU A 60 -14.60 0.14 12.65
N PHE A 61 -14.99 1.37 12.30
CA PHE A 61 -16.22 2.00 12.79
C PHE A 61 -17.47 1.19 12.42
N SER A 62 -17.56 0.73 11.17
CA SER A 62 -18.70 -0.01 10.65
C SER A 62 -18.86 -1.37 11.33
N ALA A 63 -17.76 -2.13 11.45
CA ALA A 63 -17.76 -3.46 12.07
C ALA A 63 -18.29 -3.45 13.52
N LEU A 64 -17.95 -2.43 14.29
CA LEU A 64 -18.41 -2.31 15.69
C LEU A 64 -19.92 -2.10 15.83
N ASN A 65 -20.54 -1.55 14.80
CA ASN A 65 -21.97 -1.23 14.78
C ASN A 65 -22.81 -2.40 14.26
N ASP A 66 -22.23 -3.32 13.48
CA ASP A 66 -22.90 -4.52 12.98
C ASP A 66 -23.02 -5.63 14.05
N ASP A 67 -22.09 -5.69 15.01
CA ASP A 67 -21.92 -6.81 15.93
C ASP A 67 -22.96 -6.94 17.07
N GLY A 68 -24.09 -6.22 17.01
CA GLY A 68 -25.15 -6.32 18.02
C GLY A 68 -24.68 -6.00 19.45
N SER A 69 -23.57 -5.27 19.57
CA SER A 69 -22.83 -5.09 20.82
C SER A 69 -23.64 -4.34 21.88
N ASP A 70 -23.43 -4.73 23.15
CA ASP A 70 -24.17 -4.26 24.31
C ASP A 70 -24.12 -2.73 24.46
N THR A 71 -25.27 -2.08 24.22
CA THR A 71 -25.44 -0.63 24.37
C THR A 71 -25.76 -0.23 25.81
N GLN A 72 -26.00 -1.20 26.71
CA GLN A 72 -26.38 -0.94 28.09
C GLN A 72 -25.33 -0.09 28.82
N LYS A 73 -24.04 -0.29 28.49
CA LYS A 73 -22.93 0.51 29.03
C LYS A 73 -23.08 2.02 28.79
N TYR A 74 -23.66 2.40 27.64
CA TYR A 74 -23.75 3.80 27.21
C TYR A 74 -25.15 4.39 27.39
N LYS A 75 -26.10 3.60 27.89
CA LYS A 75 -27.53 3.95 27.92
C LYS A 75 -27.81 5.25 28.64
N GLU A 76 -27.28 5.42 29.84
CA GLU A 76 -27.52 6.62 30.65
C GLU A 76 -26.81 7.84 30.04
N LEU A 77 -25.57 7.67 29.58
CA LEU A 77 -24.80 8.70 28.88
C LEU A 77 -25.58 9.20 27.65
N CYS A 78 -25.98 8.32 26.74
CA CYS A 78 -26.64 8.71 25.50
C CYS A 78 -28.06 9.23 25.70
N LYS A 79 -28.77 8.74 26.72
CA LYS A 79 -30.05 9.33 27.10
C LYS A 79 -29.86 10.78 27.56
N SER A 80 -28.94 11.01 28.50
CA SER A 80 -28.66 12.36 28.99
C SER A 80 -28.13 13.30 27.89
N PHE A 81 -27.30 12.78 26.99
CA PHE A 81 -26.83 13.51 25.81
C PHE A 81 -27.97 14.02 24.94
N SER A 82 -28.92 13.12 24.61
CA SER A 82 -30.11 13.49 23.84
C SER A 82 -31.00 14.48 24.59
N ASP A 83 -31.19 14.27 25.90
CA ASP A 83 -32.06 15.11 26.72
C ASP A 83 -31.50 16.54 26.84
N VAL A 84 -30.20 16.68 27.13
CA VAL A 84 -29.53 17.97 27.39
C VAL A 84 -29.28 18.76 26.11
N PHE A 85 -28.69 18.16 25.08
CA PHE A 85 -28.29 18.91 23.88
C PHE A 85 -29.39 19.00 22.82
N PHE A 86 -30.39 18.11 22.88
CA PHE A 86 -31.37 17.96 21.80
C PHE A 86 -32.82 17.85 22.27
N SER A 87 -33.11 18.16 23.53
CA SER A 87 -34.48 18.09 24.09
C SER A 87 -35.16 16.73 23.81
N SER A 88 -34.39 15.65 23.96
CA SER A 88 -34.83 14.27 23.72
C SER A 88 -35.14 13.91 22.25
N ASN A 89 -34.84 14.80 21.29
CA ASN A 89 -35.09 14.55 19.86
C ASN A 89 -33.95 13.81 19.15
N TYR A 90 -32.80 13.64 19.79
CA TYR A 90 -31.66 12.97 19.17
C TYR A 90 -31.79 11.45 19.27
N PRO A 91 -31.71 10.70 18.14
CA PRO A 91 -31.77 9.25 18.19
C PRO A 91 -30.60 8.67 19.00
N THR A 92 -30.90 8.04 20.13
CA THR A 92 -29.86 7.48 21.02
C THR A 92 -28.97 6.44 20.33
N ASP A 93 -29.47 5.76 19.30
CA ASP A 93 -28.69 4.80 18.51
C ASP A 93 -27.50 5.45 17.81
N ARG A 94 -27.64 6.69 17.33
CA ARG A 94 -26.53 7.45 16.74
C ARG A 94 -25.46 7.75 17.80
N CYS A 95 -25.88 8.10 19.01
CA CYS A 95 -24.95 8.32 20.12
C CYS A 95 -24.23 7.02 20.51
N TYR A 96 -24.93 5.87 20.51
CA TYR A 96 -24.29 4.58 20.78
C TYR A 96 -23.20 4.26 19.77
N MET A 97 -23.39 4.55 18.49
CA MET A 97 -22.37 4.33 17.45
C MET A 97 -21.10 5.13 17.75
N ILE A 98 -21.26 6.42 18.06
CA ILE A 98 -20.15 7.33 18.38
C ILE A 98 -19.46 6.89 19.68
N ALA A 99 -20.22 6.65 20.74
CA ALA A 99 -19.71 6.23 22.04
C ALA A 99 -18.93 4.90 21.98
N LYS A 100 -19.43 3.92 21.22
CA LYS A 100 -18.74 2.65 20.99
C LYS A 100 -17.38 2.87 20.34
N TYR A 101 -17.32 3.70 19.31
CA TYR A 101 -16.08 3.95 18.60
C TYR A 101 -15.09 4.78 19.42
N LEU A 102 -15.54 5.83 20.12
CA LEU A 102 -14.70 6.58 21.07
C LEU A 102 -14.08 5.65 22.12
N TYR A 103 -14.87 4.75 22.69
CA TYR A 103 -14.35 3.76 23.63
C TYR A 103 -13.36 2.79 22.96
N HIS A 104 -13.63 2.35 21.74
CA HIS A 104 -12.71 1.52 20.96
C HIS A 104 -11.37 2.22 20.73
N ILE A 105 -11.38 3.48 20.31
CA ILE A 105 -10.18 4.30 20.13
C ILE A 105 -9.43 4.42 21.46
N LYS A 106 -10.12 4.72 22.57
CA LYS A 106 -9.52 4.82 23.92
C LYS A 106 -8.77 3.55 24.34
N LEU A 107 -9.25 2.38 23.92
CA LEU A 107 -8.65 1.09 24.27
C LEU A 107 -7.49 0.65 23.37
N LYS A 108 -7.32 1.27 22.18
CA LYS A 108 -6.18 0.97 21.31
C LYS A 108 -4.88 1.38 22.01
N THR A 109 -3.80 0.67 21.69
CA THR A 109 -2.46 0.93 22.25
C THR A 109 -1.49 1.44 21.19
N ASP A 110 -1.94 1.56 19.94
CA ASP A 110 -1.15 2.10 18.83
C ASP A 110 -1.18 3.64 18.85
N GLN A 111 -0.29 4.28 18.10
CA GLN A 111 -0.18 5.75 18.08
C GLN A 111 -1.18 6.43 17.13
N ASN A 112 -2.10 5.69 16.51
CA ASN A 112 -2.98 6.22 15.47
C ASN A 112 -4.33 6.69 16.05
N HIS A 113 -4.32 7.17 17.30
CA HIS A 113 -5.51 7.72 17.93
C HIS A 113 -6.00 8.96 17.18
N ASP A 114 -5.08 9.88 16.85
CA ASP A 114 -5.40 11.14 16.18
C ASP A 114 -6.00 10.89 14.79
N ASP A 115 -5.43 9.98 13.99
CA ASP A 115 -5.97 9.66 12.67
C ASP A 115 -7.36 9.02 12.75
N ARG A 116 -7.63 8.19 13.77
CA ARG A 116 -8.97 7.65 14.02
C ARG A 116 -9.95 8.73 14.44
N CYS A 117 -9.51 9.68 15.26
CA CYS A 117 -10.32 10.82 15.68
C CYS A 117 -10.63 11.74 14.49
N LYS A 118 -9.66 12.02 13.62
CA LYS A 118 -9.87 12.77 12.36
C LYS A 118 -10.83 12.04 11.44
N CYS A 119 -10.67 10.72 11.28
CA CYS A 119 -11.61 9.91 10.51
C CYS A 119 -13.03 9.96 11.10
N LEU A 120 -13.18 9.83 12.42
CA LEU A 120 -14.48 9.99 13.09
C LEU A 120 -15.06 11.38 12.81
N ASN A 121 -14.29 12.46 12.95
CA ASN A 121 -14.77 13.80 12.66
C ASN A 121 -15.24 13.93 11.20
N TYR A 122 -14.48 13.40 10.24
CA TYR A 122 -14.87 13.35 8.83
C TYR A 122 -16.20 12.62 8.62
N LEU A 123 -16.39 11.45 9.25
CA LEU A 123 -17.66 10.70 9.16
C LEU A 123 -18.83 11.48 9.76
N LEU A 124 -18.60 12.21 10.85
CA LEU A 124 -19.62 13.07 11.48
C LEU A 124 -20.02 14.26 10.60
N HIS A 125 -19.11 14.76 9.75
CA HIS A 125 -19.39 15.84 8.79
C HIS A 125 -20.10 15.37 7.53
N THR A 126 -19.79 14.17 7.04
CA THR A 126 -20.17 13.74 5.69
C THR A 126 -21.35 12.76 5.67
N ASN A 127 -21.58 12.04 6.75
CA ASN A 127 -22.67 11.07 6.82
C ASN A 127 -23.97 11.73 7.29
N GLU A 128 -25.03 11.62 6.48
CA GLU A 128 -26.38 12.14 6.77
C GLU A 128 -26.95 11.64 8.10
N ASN A 129 -26.53 10.45 8.56
CA ASN A 129 -26.94 9.94 9.87
C ASN A 129 -26.41 10.78 11.04
N PHE A 130 -25.33 11.54 10.85
CA PHE A 130 -24.69 12.30 11.93
C PHE A 130 -24.73 13.81 11.71
N ASN A 131 -24.63 14.27 10.46
CA ASN A 131 -24.64 15.70 10.14
C ASN A 131 -26.06 16.28 10.01
N THR A 132 -27.10 15.45 9.92
CA THR A 132 -28.47 15.92 9.68
C THR A 132 -29.39 15.57 10.84
N LEU A 133 -29.98 16.61 11.44
CA LEU A 133 -31.07 16.51 12.41
C LEU A 133 -32.02 17.72 12.24
N PRO A 134 -33.34 17.52 12.08
CA PRO A 134 -34.27 18.64 11.93
C PRO A 134 -34.17 19.63 13.10
N SER A 135 -34.15 20.92 12.79
CA SER A 135 -34.05 22.03 13.75
C SER A 135 -32.67 22.25 14.39
N TYR A 136 -31.63 21.51 13.97
CA TYR A 136 -30.26 21.71 14.48
C TYR A 136 -29.28 21.96 13.33
N LYS A 137 -28.35 22.90 13.53
CA LYS A 137 -27.24 23.16 12.60
C LYS A 137 -26.17 22.06 12.73
N VAL A 138 -25.41 21.83 11.65
CA VAL A 138 -24.26 20.92 11.65
C VAL A 138 -23.24 21.30 12.74
N SER A 139 -22.96 22.60 12.91
CA SER A 139 -22.05 23.09 13.95
C SER A 139 -22.51 22.72 15.37
N GLN A 140 -23.82 22.78 15.65
CA GLN A 140 -24.39 22.38 16.94
C GLN A 140 -24.26 20.87 17.18
N LEU A 141 -24.45 20.06 16.14
CA LEU A 141 -24.28 18.60 16.21
C LEU A 141 -22.83 18.26 16.57
N LEU A 142 -21.86 18.85 15.87
CA LEU A 142 -20.44 18.60 16.08
C LEU A 142 -19.94 19.09 17.44
N ARG A 143 -20.37 20.27 17.90
CA ARG A 143 -20.06 20.76 19.25
C ARG A 143 -20.61 19.81 20.32
N SER A 144 -21.79 19.25 20.11
CA SER A 144 -22.34 18.24 21.01
C SER A 144 -21.49 16.97 20.99
N TYR A 145 -21.09 16.49 19.80
CA TYR A 145 -20.19 15.32 19.68
C TYR A 145 -18.82 15.56 20.33
N ASN A 146 -18.29 16.79 20.32
CA ASN A 146 -17.09 17.17 21.06
C ASN A 146 -17.28 17.05 22.59
N LYS A 147 -18.43 17.49 23.12
CA LYS A 147 -18.77 17.28 24.54
C LYS A 147 -18.90 15.79 24.88
N LEU A 148 -19.42 14.98 23.95
CA LEU A 148 -19.45 13.52 24.07
C LEU A 148 -18.03 12.93 24.13
N SER A 149 -17.15 13.31 23.21
CA SER A 149 -15.77 12.82 23.16
C SER A 149 -14.97 13.17 24.42
N SER A 150 -15.21 14.34 24.98
CA SER A 150 -14.64 14.78 26.27
C SER A 150 -14.98 13.85 27.45
N LYS A 151 -16.15 13.20 27.48
CA LYS A 151 -16.50 12.21 28.53
C LYS A 151 -15.62 10.95 28.44
N PHE A 152 -15.11 10.64 27.24
CA PHE A 152 -14.18 9.53 27.02
C PHE A 152 -12.71 9.95 27.18
N LYS A 153 -12.42 11.26 27.20
CA LYS A 153 -11.07 11.85 27.19
C LYS A 153 -10.25 11.37 25.99
N ILE A 154 -10.91 11.32 24.83
CA ILE A 154 -10.34 10.91 23.56
C ILE A 154 -11.06 11.66 22.45
N CYS A 155 -10.33 12.08 21.42
CA CYS A 155 -10.85 12.90 20.32
C CYS A 155 -11.48 14.23 20.76
N ASP A 156 -11.33 14.63 22.03
CA ASP A 156 -11.62 15.99 22.46
C ASP A 156 -10.68 16.95 21.73
N ASN A 157 -11.22 18.09 21.30
CA ASN A 157 -10.53 19.09 20.46
C ASN A 157 -10.16 18.64 19.03
N ILE A 158 -10.42 17.39 18.62
CA ILE A 158 -10.33 16.96 17.20
C ILE A 158 -11.70 16.93 16.55
N ILE A 159 -12.72 16.49 17.28
CA ILE A 159 -14.11 16.57 16.82
C ILE A 159 -14.54 18.02 16.94
N GLU A 160 -14.40 18.76 15.86
CA GLU A 160 -14.74 20.17 15.75
C GLU A 160 -15.29 20.48 14.37
N HIS A 161 -15.98 21.60 14.23
CA HIS A 161 -16.56 22.00 12.96
C HIS A 161 -15.49 22.45 11.97
N ILE A 162 -15.34 21.72 10.87
CA ILE A 162 -14.53 22.11 9.72
C ILE A 162 -15.32 23.18 8.97
N LYS A 163 -15.10 24.45 9.33
CA LYS A 163 -15.86 25.60 8.79
C LYS A 163 -15.64 25.81 7.30
N SER A 164 -14.43 25.52 6.81
CA SER A 164 -14.09 25.72 5.41
C SER A 164 -14.69 24.62 4.53
N GLU A 165 -15.70 24.98 3.73
CA GLU A 165 -16.32 24.09 2.75
C GLU A 165 -15.29 23.57 1.73
N ASP A 166 -14.34 24.41 1.31
CA ASP A 166 -13.26 24.00 0.37
C ASP A 166 -12.34 22.93 0.99
N ILE A 167 -12.04 23.03 2.29
CA ILE A 167 -11.21 22.03 2.98
C ILE A 167 -11.96 20.71 3.11
N LEU A 168 -13.24 20.75 3.50
CA LEU A 168 -14.05 19.54 3.59
C LEU A 168 -14.20 18.88 2.21
N GLU A 169 -14.46 19.65 1.15
CA GLU A 169 -14.52 19.14 -0.23
C GLU A 169 -13.19 18.47 -0.65
N LYS A 170 -12.06 19.08 -0.32
CA LYS A 170 -10.73 18.50 -0.57
C LYS A 170 -10.51 17.19 0.20
N ILE A 171 -10.89 17.12 1.47
CA ILE A 171 -10.83 15.88 2.28
C ILE A 171 -11.68 14.79 1.62
N GLU A 172 -12.91 15.10 1.21
CA GLU A 172 -13.79 14.15 0.51
C GLU A 172 -13.17 13.65 -0.79
N LYS A 173 -12.58 14.54 -1.60
CA LYS A 173 -11.92 14.17 -2.85
C LYS A 173 -10.73 13.25 -2.62
N LEU A 174 -9.85 13.57 -1.68
CA LEU A 174 -8.74 12.70 -1.29
C LEU A 174 -9.23 11.34 -0.80
N TYR A 175 -10.27 11.32 0.05
CA TYR A 175 -10.84 10.07 0.56
C TYR A 175 -11.36 9.19 -0.58
N THR A 176 -12.12 9.76 -1.52
CA THR A 176 -12.63 9.00 -2.68
C THR A 176 -11.51 8.53 -3.61
N LEU A 177 -10.44 9.32 -3.77
CA LEU A 177 -9.24 8.93 -4.52
C LEU A 177 -8.57 7.72 -3.87
N HIS A 178 -8.31 7.77 -2.56
CA HIS A 178 -7.70 6.64 -1.84
C HIS A 178 -8.57 5.38 -1.87
N LYS A 179 -9.89 5.51 -1.76
CA LYS A 179 -10.82 4.38 -1.90
C LYS A 179 -10.71 3.74 -3.30
N SER A 180 -10.61 4.54 -4.35
CA SER A 180 -10.40 4.04 -5.71
C SER A 180 -9.03 3.40 -5.92
N LEU A 181 -7.99 3.93 -5.26
CA LEU A 181 -6.65 3.35 -5.25
C LEU A 181 -6.65 1.96 -4.60
N GLY A 182 -7.26 1.81 -3.42
CA GLY A 182 -7.37 0.50 -2.76
C GLY A 182 -8.10 -0.55 -3.59
N LYS A 183 -9.17 -0.16 -4.31
CA LYS A 183 -9.84 -1.06 -5.29
C LYS A 183 -8.89 -1.49 -6.40
N LEU A 184 -8.12 -0.54 -6.95
CA LEU A 184 -7.15 -0.82 -8.01
C LEU A 184 -6.05 -1.77 -7.51
N GLU A 185 -5.44 -1.48 -6.36
CA GLU A 185 -4.42 -2.33 -5.73
C GLU A 185 -4.93 -3.76 -5.56
N LYS A 186 -6.11 -3.91 -4.95
CA LYS A 186 -6.74 -5.22 -4.77
C LYS A 186 -6.94 -5.97 -6.09
N SER A 187 -7.46 -5.29 -7.12
CA SER A 187 -7.67 -5.92 -8.43
C SER A 187 -6.36 -6.35 -9.11
N ILE A 188 -5.27 -5.59 -8.92
CA ILE A 188 -3.94 -5.93 -9.43
C ILE A 188 -3.42 -7.18 -8.71
N ASP A 189 -3.53 -7.22 -7.39
CA ASP A 189 -3.05 -8.32 -6.56
C ASP A 189 -3.79 -9.63 -6.83
N GLU A 190 -5.11 -9.55 -6.99
CA GLU A 190 -5.98 -10.70 -7.30
C GLU A 190 -5.92 -11.10 -8.78
N ASN A 191 -5.27 -10.31 -9.64
CA ASN A 191 -5.30 -10.42 -11.10
C ASN A 191 -6.76 -10.54 -11.62
N ASP A 192 -7.60 -9.64 -11.12
CA ASP A 192 -9.03 -9.59 -11.41
C ASP A 192 -9.31 -9.06 -12.84
N GLY A 193 -10.45 -9.42 -13.42
CA GLY A 193 -10.93 -8.88 -14.70
C GLY A 193 -11.24 -7.38 -14.64
N ASP A 194 -11.50 -6.85 -13.43
CA ASP A 194 -11.92 -5.47 -13.22
C ASP A 194 -10.75 -4.46 -13.09
N ILE A 195 -9.50 -4.90 -13.25
CA ILE A 195 -8.30 -4.03 -13.20
C ILE A 195 -8.46 -2.79 -14.09
N TYR A 196 -9.00 -2.96 -15.30
CA TYR A 196 -9.11 -1.85 -16.25
C TYR A 196 -10.13 -0.81 -15.80
N SER A 197 -11.33 -1.24 -15.38
CA SER A 197 -12.37 -0.33 -14.90
C SER A 197 -11.95 0.38 -13.62
N ASN A 198 -11.28 -0.33 -12.69
CA ASN A 198 -10.77 0.26 -11.46
C ASN A 198 -9.66 1.28 -11.75
N ALA A 199 -8.78 0.99 -12.72
CA ALA A 199 -7.73 1.92 -13.14
C ALA A 199 -8.30 3.18 -13.81
N GLU A 200 -9.39 3.06 -14.58
CA GLU A 200 -10.09 4.20 -15.19
C GLU A 200 -10.81 5.05 -14.14
N GLU A 201 -11.50 4.42 -13.18
CA GLU A 201 -12.10 5.11 -12.04
C GLU A 201 -11.03 5.90 -11.27
N PHE A 202 -9.93 5.24 -10.88
CA PHE A 202 -8.82 5.88 -10.18
C PHE A 202 -8.19 7.03 -10.98
N ALA A 203 -7.93 6.84 -12.28
CA ALA A 203 -7.35 7.88 -13.14
C ALA A 203 -8.23 9.15 -13.18
N ASN A 204 -9.54 8.98 -13.32
CA ASN A 204 -10.49 10.09 -13.33
C ASN A 204 -10.54 10.81 -11.98
N LYS A 205 -10.52 10.07 -10.86
CA LYS A 205 -10.47 10.66 -9.51
C LYS A 205 -9.18 11.43 -9.29
N TYR A 206 -8.05 10.87 -9.73
CA TYR A 206 -6.75 11.52 -9.63
C TYR A 206 -6.69 12.83 -10.41
N GLU A 207 -7.18 12.85 -11.66
CA GLU A 207 -7.15 14.05 -12.49
C GLU A 207 -7.96 15.20 -11.87
N ASN A 208 -9.13 14.88 -11.31
CA ASN A 208 -9.96 15.82 -10.57
C ASN A 208 -9.24 16.37 -9.33
N CYS A 209 -8.51 15.54 -8.60
CA CYS A 209 -7.76 15.98 -7.42
C CYS A 209 -6.53 16.82 -7.80
N ASN A 210 -5.79 16.41 -8.83
CA ASN A 210 -4.57 17.10 -9.28
C ASN A 210 -4.86 18.45 -9.94
N HIS A 211 -6.11 18.75 -10.31
CA HIS A 211 -6.53 20.08 -10.78
C HIS A 211 -6.24 21.17 -9.73
N TYR A 212 -6.33 20.85 -8.44
CA TYR A 212 -6.09 21.79 -7.34
C TYR A 212 -4.61 22.11 -7.10
N CYS A 213 -3.69 21.40 -7.76
CA CYS A 213 -2.24 21.53 -7.54
C CYS A 213 -1.53 22.37 -8.62
N LYS A 214 -2.23 23.35 -9.20
CA LYS A 214 -1.67 24.24 -10.22
C LYS A 214 -1.53 25.65 -9.62
N ASP A 215 -0.28 26.10 -9.47
CA ASP A 215 0.13 27.51 -9.33
C ASP A 215 0.41 28.12 -7.93
N SER A 216 0.55 27.37 -6.84
CA SER A 216 1.13 27.96 -5.61
C SER A 216 1.82 26.91 -4.74
N ASN A 217 2.68 27.37 -3.82
CA ASN A 217 3.51 26.56 -2.90
C ASN A 217 2.79 25.28 -2.46
N SER A 218 3.47 24.14 -2.60
CA SER A 218 2.98 22.81 -2.20
C SER A 218 2.31 22.88 -0.83
N ASN A 219 0.98 22.94 -0.78
CA ASN A 219 0.24 22.77 0.45
C ASN A 219 0.13 21.27 0.76
N ASP A 220 -0.19 20.95 2.01
CA ASP A 220 -0.27 19.58 2.52
C ASP A 220 -1.15 18.67 1.63
N TYR A 221 -2.19 19.23 1.00
CA TYR A 221 -3.03 18.53 0.04
C TYR A 221 -2.24 17.98 -1.16
N CYS A 222 -1.42 18.82 -1.79
CA CYS A 222 -0.67 18.45 -2.97
C CYS A 222 0.50 17.51 -2.66
N GLU A 223 1.03 17.54 -1.43
CA GLU A 223 2.00 16.55 -0.97
C GLU A 223 1.42 15.13 -0.97
N GLU A 224 0.15 14.97 -0.56
CA GLU A 224 -0.53 13.67 -0.64
C GLU A 224 -0.73 13.22 -2.10
N ILE A 225 -1.07 14.14 -3.00
CA ILE A 225 -1.18 13.82 -4.43
C ILE A 225 0.17 13.39 -5.03
N GLU A 226 1.29 14.00 -4.60
CA GLU A 226 2.63 13.59 -5.02
C GLU A 226 2.99 12.17 -4.53
N LYS A 227 2.60 11.77 -3.32
CA LYS A 227 2.78 10.39 -2.85
C LYS A 227 2.06 9.39 -3.76
N ILE A 228 0.85 9.73 -4.24
CA ILE A 228 0.09 8.91 -5.19
C ILE A 228 0.76 8.86 -6.57
N LYS A 229 1.38 9.96 -7.04
CA LYS A 229 2.17 9.96 -8.29
C LYS A 229 3.31 8.94 -8.27
N LEU A 230 3.96 8.77 -7.11
CA LEU A 230 5.02 7.78 -6.94
C LEU A 230 4.50 6.35 -7.12
N TYR A 231 3.32 6.04 -6.57
CA TYR A 231 2.67 4.74 -6.79
C TYR A 231 2.48 4.45 -8.29
N CYS A 232 1.91 5.39 -9.04
CA CYS A 232 1.69 5.23 -10.48
C CYS A 232 3.00 5.00 -11.24
N TYR A 233 4.05 5.73 -10.86
CA TYR A 233 5.38 5.57 -11.43
C TYR A 233 5.93 4.16 -11.18
N HIS A 234 5.79 3.62 -9.97
CA HIS A 234 6.26 2.26 -9.66
C HIS A 234 5.53 1.18 -10.47
N HIS A 235 4.22 1.31 -10.71
CA HIS A 235 3.44 0.29 -11.42
C HIS A 235 3.51 0.40 -12.94
N THR A 236 3.68 1.62 -13.48
CA THR A 236 3.56 1.86 -14.93
C THR A 236 4.77 2.53 -15.57
N ASN A 237 5.77 2.93 -14.78
CA ASN A 237 6.87 3.80 -15.19
C ASN A 237 6.41 5.17 -15.73
N SER A 238 5.18 5.60 -15.43
CA SER A 238 4.64 6.91 -15.77
C SER A 238 4.35 7.72 -14.52
N LYS A 239 4.81 8.98 -14.50
CA LYS A 239 4.44 9.95 -13.45
C LYS A 239 3.05 10.54 -13.67
N ASN A 240 2.41 10.25 -14.82
CA ASN A 240 1.06 10.67 -15.11
C ASN A 240 0.07 9.55 -14.75
N CYS A 241 -0.51 9.62 -13.55
CA CYS A 241 -1.54 8.67 -13.12
C CYS A 241 -2.79 8.67 -14.01
N ALA A 242 -3.05 9.74 -14.78
CA ALA A 242 -4.19 9.75 -15.72
C ALA A 242 -4.03 8.72 -16.86
N GLU A 243 -2.81 8.23 -17.11
CA GLU A 243 -2.53 7.22 -18.13
C GLU A 243 -2.49 5.78 -17.58
N ILE A 244 -2.64 5.59 -16.27
CA ILE A 244 -2.44 4.30 -15.60
C ILE A 244 -3.33 3.20 -16.20
N ALA A 245 -4.59 3.49 -16.52
CA ALA A 245 -5.52 2.54 -17.14
C ALA A 245 -5.03 2.05 -18.51
N LYS A 246 -4.53 2.96 -19.35
CA LYS A 246 -4.00 2.64 -20.68
C LYS A 246 -2.74 1.78 -20.58
N LEU A 247 -1.83 2.15 -19.66
CA LEU A 247 -0.55 1.46 -19.47
C LEU A 247 -0.75 0.06 -18.87
N LEU A 248 -1.60 -0.08 -17.85
CA LEU A 248 -1.94 -1.38 -17.26
C LEU A 248 -2.59 -2.32 -18.29
N LYS A 249 -3.52 -1.80 -19.11
CA LYS A 249 -4.14 -2.57 -20.20
C LYS A 249 -3.09 -3.10 -21.18
N TYR A 250 -2.19 -2.22 -21.65
CA TYR A 250 -1.12 -2.61 -22.56
C TYR A 250 -0.20 -3.69 -21.97
N GLN A 251 0.22 -3.52 -20.71
CA GLN A 251 1.05 -4.51 -20.01
C GLN A 251 0.33 -5.87 -19.87
N HIS A 252 -0.96 -5.86 -19.54
CA HIS A 252 -1.76 -7.07 -19.41
C HIS A 252 -1.90 -7.82 -20.74
N ASP A 253 -2.22 -7.10 -21.83
CA ASP A 253 -2.35 -7.68 -23.18
C ASP A 253 -1.02 -8.25 -23.68
N LEU A 254 0.10 -7.59 -23.40
CA LEU A 254 1.43 -8.12 -23.67
C LEU A 254 1.71 -9.40 -22.88
N LYS A 255 1.46 -9.42 -21.56
CA LYS A 255 1.66 -10.63 -20.73
C LYS A 255 0.82 -11.79 -21.23
N ARG A 256 -0.45 -11.55 -21.60
CA ARG A 256 -1.33 -12.55 -22.19
C ARG A 256 -0.80 -13.08 -23.52
N SER A 257 -0.33 -12.17 -24.39
CA SER A 257 0.24 -12.53 -25.68
C SER A 257 1.51 -13.38 -25.52
N VAL A 258 2.41 -13.00 -24.61
CA VAL A 258 3.65 -13.76 -24.31
C VAL A 258 3.31 -15.14 -23.77
N LYS A 259 2.33 -15.27 -22.86
CA LYS A 259 1.86 -16.58 -22.35
C LYS A 259 1.38 -17.52 -23.46
N ILE A 260 0.82 -16.98 -24.54
CA ILE A 260 0.35 -17.76 -25.69
C ILE A 260 1.50 -18.04 -26.68
N ILE A 261 2.30 -17.02 -26.99
CA ILE A 261 3.34 -17.07 -28.01
C ILE A 261 4.50 -17.97 -27.57
N VAL A 262 4.93 -17.90 -26.30
CA VAL A 262 6.10 -18.67 -25.82
C VAL A 262 5.90 -20.19 -25.98
N PRO A 263 4.79 -20.80 -25.53
CA PRO A 263 4.53 -22.23 -25.78
C PRO A 263 4.45 -22.56 -27.27
N CYS A 264 3.81 -21.71 -28.08
CA CYS A 264 3.70 -21.91 -29.53
C CYS A 264 5.08 -21.91 -30.22
N ILE A 265 5.97 -20.99 -29.85
CA ILE A 265 7.35 -20.93 -30.36
C ILE A 265 8.13 -22.16 -29.92
N LEU A 266 7.97 -22.64 -28.69
CA LEU A 266 8.64 -23.87 -28.24
C LEU A 266 8.13 -25.10 -29.01
N ILE A 267 6.82 -25.26 -29.16
CA ILE A 267 6.22 -26.42 -29.83
C ILE A 267 6.57 -26.45 -31.33
N LEU A 268 6.51 -25.30 -32.01
CA LEU A 268 6.74 -25.22 -33.46
C LEU A 268 8.20 -24.98 -33.80
N GLY A 269 8.88 -24.14 -33.03
CA GLY A 269 10.27 -23.75 -33.27
C GLY A 269 11.24 -24.89 -32.98
N THR A 270 11.05 -25.67 -31.92
CA THR A 270 11.95 -26.79 -31.59
C THR A 270 12.09 -27.82 -32.72
N PRO A 271 11.03 -28.41 -33.29
CA PRO A 271 11.16 -29.38 -34.37
C PRO A 271 11.74 -28.76 -35.65
N ILE A 272 11.41 -27.49 -35.96
CA ILE A 272 11.98 -26.78 -37.11
C ILE A 272 13.49 -26.58 -36.91
N PHE A 273 13.90 -26.15 -35.73
CA PHE A 273 15.31 -25.94 -35.38
C PHE A 273 16.08 -27.27 -35.42
N LEU A 274 15.51 -28.35 -34.86
CA LEU A 274 16.07 -29.70 -34.95
C LEU A 274 16.20 -30.19 -36.40
N TYR A 275 15.20 -29.93 -37.25
CA TYR A 275 15.25 -30.29 -38.66
C TYR A 275 16.36 -29.54 -39.42
N ILE A 276 16.54 -28.24 -39.16
CA ILE A 276 17.61 -27.43 -39.76
C ILE A 276 18.98 -27.94 -39.30
N LEU A 277 19.15 -28.20 -37.99
CA LEU A 277 20.40 -28.78 -37.46
C LEU A 277 20.68 -30.15 -38.08
N HIS A 278 19.67 -31.00 -38.21
CA HIS A 278 19.81 -32.32 -38.84
C HIS A 278 20.20 -32.21 -40.33
N LYS A 279 19.63 -31.23 -41.06
CA LYS A 279 19.86 -31.09 -42.50
C LYS A 279 21.17 -30.37 -42.84
N PHE A 280 21.56 -29.37 -42.07
CA PHE A 280 22.66 -28.45 -42.42
C PHE A 280 23.87 -28.59 -41.52
N THR A 281 23.72 -29.11 -40.30
CA THR A 281 24.88 -29.47 -39.51
C THR A 281 25.28 -30.88 -39.91
N SER A 282 26.51 -31.06 -40.40
CA SER A 282 27.11 -32.35 -40.74
C SER A 282 27.38 -33.22 -39.50
N PHE A 283 26.52 -33.14 -38.48
CA PHE A 283 26.55 -33.97 -37.28
C PHE A 283 26.39 -35.44 -37.62
N GLY A 284 25.69 -35.82 -38.69
CA GLY A 284 25.69 -37.22 -39.15
C GLY A 284 27.10 -37.75 -39.44
N SER A 285 27.98 -36.92 -40.01
CA SER A 285 29.38 -37.27 -40.25
C SER A 285 30.23 -37.09 -38.99
N TRP A 286 30.07 -35.99 -38.24
CA TRP A 286 30.87 -35.70 -37.04
C TRP A 286 30.57 -36.64 -35.87
N PHE A 287 29.30 -36.95 -35.63
CA PHE A 287 28.86 -37.88 -34.57
C PHE A 287 29.23 -39.33 -34.94
N ASN A 288 29.11 -39.72 -36.22
CA ASN A 288 29.63 -41.01 -36.67
C ASN A 288 31.15 -41.08 -36.55
N THR A 289 31.88 -39.99 -36.85
CA THR A 289 33.33 -39.89 -36.62
C THR A 289 33.68 -39.97 -35.13
N PHE A 290 32.89 -39.34 -34.25
CA PHE A 290 33.07 -39.40 -32.80
C PHE A 290 32.79 -40.80 -32.25
N LEU A 291 31.71 -41.45 -32.68
CA LEU A 291 31.37 -42.83 -32.33
C LEU A 291 32.41 -43.83 -32.87
N ILE A 292 32.89 -43.65 -34.10
CA ILE A 292 33.97 -44.46 -34.69
C ILE A 292 35.26 -44.25 -33.89
N LYS A 293 35.63 -43.01 -33.55
CA LYS A 293 36.81 -42.71 -32.70
C LYS A 293 36.69 -43.35 -31.32
N ASN A 294 35.53 -43.28 -30.67
CA ASN A 294 35.32 -43.91 -29.36
C ASN A 294 35.40 -45.43 -29.45
N LYS A 295 34.91 -46.03 -30.54
CA LYS A 295 34.98 -47.49 -30.78
C LYS A 295 36.41 -47.96 -31.07
N ILE A 296 37.21 -47.17 -31.79
CA ILE A 296 38.65 -47.43 -32.02
C ILE A 296 39.42 -47.34 -30.71
N ILE A 297 39.13 -46.34 -29.86
CA ILE A 297 39.75 -46.21 -28.52
C ILE A 297 39.39 -47.43 -27.65
N GLN A 298 38.13 -47.88 -27.68
CA GLN A 298 37.69 -49.04 -26.91
C GLN A 298 38.29 -50.36 -27.42
N HIS A 299 38.52 -50.50 -28.73
CA HIS A 299 39.25 -51.64 -29.30
C HIS A 299 40.73 -51.60 -28.90
N ASN A 300 41.40 -50.44 -29.01
CA ASN A 300 42.80 -50.28 -28.59
C ASN A 300 43.00 -50.60 -27.10
N ILE A 301 42.08 -50.17 -26.23
CA ILE A 301 42.14 -50.49 -24.79
C ILE A 301 41.95 -51.99 -24.55
N ASN A 302 41.05 -52.64 -25.29
CA ASN A 302 40.85 -54.09 -25.16
C ASN A 302 42.03 -54.90 -25.72
N GLU A 303 42.66 -54.46 -26.80
CA GLU A 303 43.87 -55.06 -27.37
C GLU A 303 45.07 -54.94 -26.41
N GLU A 304 45.26 -53.75 -25.80
CA GLU A 304 46.27 -53.51 -24.75
C GLU A 304 46.02 -54.35 -23.48
N THR A 305 44.77 -54.63 -23.12
CA THR A 305 44.46 -55.52 -21.99
C THR A 305 44.70 -56.99 -22.30
N THR A 306 44.63 -57.45 -23.56
CA THR A 306 45.01 -58.83 -23.92
C THR A 306 46.52 -59.05 -23.97
N ASP A 307 47.31 -58.04 -24.33
CA ASP A 307 48.77 -58.14 -24.35
C ASP A 307 49.41 -58.02 -22.95
N GLN A 308 48.71 -57.44 -21.96
CA GLN A 308 49.20 -57.36 -20.57
C GLN A 308 49.00 -58.64 -19.72
N PHE A 309 48.36 -59.69 -20.25
CA PHE A 309 48.22 -60.97 -19.52
C PHE A 309 49.40 -61.95 -19.72
N PHE A 310 50.35 -61.64 -20.60
CA PHE A 310 51.50 -62.51 -20.92
C PHE A 310 52.86 -61.86 -20.68
N GLU A 311 53.11 -61.30 -19.50
CA GLU A 311 54.51 -61.10 -19.08
C GLU A 311 54.66 -61.21 -17.56
N TYR A 312 54.69 -62.45 -17.10
CA TYR A 312 55.11 -62.77 -15.74
C TYR A 312 56.60 -62.49 -15.61
N THR A 313 56.90 -61.60 -14.68
CA THR A 313 58.19 -61.22 -14.14
C THR A 313 59.00 -62.43 -13.67
N HIS A 314 60.29 -62.48 -14.02
CA HIS A 314 61.40 -62.74 -13.10
C HIS A 314 62.74 -62.52 -13.80
N GLU A 315 63.53 -61.54 -13.34
CA GLU A 315 64.87 -61.77 -12.77
C GLU A 315 65.56 -60.44 -12.43
N THR A 316 66.06 -60.38 -11.19
CA THR A 316 66.87 -59.29 -10.65
C THR A 316 68.32 -59.38 -11.12
N GLU A 317 68.83 -58.32 -11.74
CA GLU A 317 70.25 -58.17 -12.11
C GLU A 317 71.18 -58.10 -10.90
N GLY A 318 72.27 -58.86 -10.98
CA GLY A 318 73.40 -58.79 -10.07
C GLY A 318 74.50 -57.83 -10.55
N ARG A 319 74.90 -56.97 -9.61
CA ARG A 319 76.30 -56.60 -9.27
C ARG A 319 77.15 -55.79 -10.29
N ASP A 320 77.22 -54.49 -10.01
CA ASP A 320 78.44 -53.72 -9.63
C ASP A 320 79.66 -53.66 -10.58
N ARG A 321 80.08 -52.44 -10.99
CA ARG A 321 81.50 -52.01 -11.11
C ARG A 321 81.73 -50.54 -11.50
N LYS A 322 82.18 -49.77 -10.49
CA LYS A 322 83.44 -49.00 -10.35
C LYS A 322 84.16 -48.32 -11.57
N TYR A 323 84.16 -46.97 -11.57
CA TYR A 323 85.19 -45.95 -11.96
C TYR A 323 86.12 -46.14 -13.19
N ARG A 324 86.24 -45.12 -14.08
CA ARG A 324 87.25 -44.00 -14.11
C ARG A 324 87.46 -43.42 -15.54
N LEU A 325 87.66 -42.08 -15.61
CA LEU A 325 88.20 -41.12 -16.63
C LEU A 325 88.65 -41.63 -18.03
N HIS A 326 88.60 -40.86 -19.13
CA HIS A 326 89.60 -39.84 -19.56
C HIS A 326 89.05 -38.84 -20.62
N HIS A 327 89.74 -37.68 -20.67
CA HIS A 327 89.50 -36.46 -21.47
C HIS A 327 89.89 -36.51 -22.96
N ILE A 328 89.48 -35.42 -23.66
CA ILE A 328 89.98 -34.72 -24.88
C ILE A 328 88.85 -34.68 -25.93
N GLY A 329 88.34 -33.55 -26.45
CA GLY A 329 88.86 -32.20 -26.62
C GLY A 329 88.75 -31.82 -28.11
N TYR A 330 87.79 -30.96 -28.45
CA TYR A 330 87.29 -30.52 -29.78
C TYR A 330 88.36 -29.96 -30.77
N HIS A 331 88.16 -29.82 -32.10
CA HIS A 331 87.09 -29.05 -32.79
C HIS A 331 87.11 -29.19 -34.34
N ARG A 332 85.96 -28.87 -34.96
CA ARG A 332 85.64 -28.31 -36.31
C ARG A 332 86.72 -28.31 -37.42
N THR A 333 86.57 -29.13 -38.45
CA THR A 333 86.00 -28.85 -39.80
C THR A 333 85.76 -30.16 -40.52
#